data_AF-A0A4U5QZ98-F1
#
_entry.id   AF-A0A4U5QZ98-F1
#
_cell.length_a   1.000
_cell.length_b   1.000
_cell.length_c   1.000
_cell.angle_alpha   90.00
_cell.angle_beta   90.00
_cell.angle_gamma   90.00
#
_symmetry.space_group_name_H-M   'P 1'
#
loop_
_entity.id
_entity.type
_entity.pdbx_description
1 polymer ?
#
loop_
_entity_poly.entity_id
_entity_poly.type
_entity_poly.pdbx_seq_one_letter_code
_entity_poly.pdbx_strand_id
1 'polypeptide(L)'
;MNIFELAAEAASEGAVLHKNINETLTLDSAKFKNIAVIGPHANSTAAMVGNYAGVPCRYVTPLDGISSFGEVIYEMGCGEMTCRNDSLILPAMEAAKKADATLLLVGLDLSIEAESLDREDLLLPGYQTQLINQVAQVSRGPLSYELDILDKKEVELGFADVVFGKYNPEGRLPLIWYESSYVDMLPMTSMPLRPVDSFGYPGRTYKFYNGATVYPFGYGLSYTEFGNELSSPAEAYLEIKLNKHEQCHDLNHTSEGYRQSCPAVFVDDL
;
A
#
# COMPACT_ATOMS: atom_id res chain seq x y z
N MET A 1 -21.58 -15.06 -8.00
CA MET A 1 -20.31 -14.38 -8.27
C MET A 1 -19.95 -14.58 -9.74
N ASN A 2 -20.16 -13.55 -10.55
CA ASN A 2 -19.67 -13.53 -11.93
C ASN A 2 -18.18 -13.11 -11.95
N ILE A 3 -17.50 -13.21 -13.09
CA ILE A 3 -16.06 -12.91 -13.19
C ILE A 3 -15.72 -11.45 -12.86
N PHE A 4 -16.63 -10.52 -13.17
CA PHE A 4 -16.45 -9.09 -12.92
C PHE A 4 -16.57 -8.74 -11.43
N GLU A 5 -17.51 -9.37 -10.74
CA GLU A 5 -17.67 -9.24 -9.29
C GLU A 5 -16.42 -9.72 -8.56
N LEU A 6 -15.85 -10.85 -8.97
CA LEU A 6 -14.64 -11.39 -8.35
C LEU A 6 -13.42 -10.47 -8.55
N ALA A 7 -13.28 -9.88 -9.74
CA ALA A 7 -12.17 -8.97 -10.00
C ALA A 7 -12.31 -7.65 -9.21
N ALA A 8 -13.52 -7.10 -9.13
CA ALA A 8 -13.83 -5.92 -8.33
C ALA A 8 -13.64 -6.18 -6.81
N GLU A 9 -14.02 -7.37 -6.32
CA GLU A 9 -13.80 -7.78 -4.94
C GLU A 9 -12.31 -7.93 -4.63
N ALA A 10 -11.55 -8.61 -5.49
CA ALA A 10 -10.10 -8.76 -5.33
C ALA A 10 -9.35 -7.42 -5.34
N ALA A 11 -9.88 -6.44 -6.06
CA ALA A 11 -9.37 -5.08 -6.06
C ALA A 11 -9.69 -4.32 -4.77
N SER A 12 -10.93 -4.44 -4.29
CA SER A 12 -11.37 -3.83 -3.03
C SER A 12 -10.58 -4.37 -1.83
N GLU A 13 -10.35 -5.68 -1.80
CA GLU A 13 -9.52 -6.36 -0.78
C GLU A 13 -8.04 -5.99 -0.89
N GLY A 14 -7.56 -5.77 -2.13
CA GLY A 14 -6.17 -5.41 -2.40
C GLY A 14 -5.85 -3.95 -2.13
N ALA A 15 -6.86 -3.08 -2.03
CA ALA A 15 -6.68 -1.65 -1.81
C ALA A 15 -6.08 -1.38 -0.43
N VAL A 16 -5.01 -0.59 -0.38
CA VAL A 16 -4.31 -0.24 0.85
C VAL A 16 -4.54 1.23 1.20
N LEU A 17 -5.20 1.48 2.32
CA LEU A 17 -5.39 2.84 2.81
C LEU A 17 -4.15 3.30 3.57
N HIS A 18 -3.40 4.26 3.02
CA HIS A 18 -2.18 4.76 3.66
C HIS A 18 -2.43 5.84 4.72
N LYS A 19 -3.40 6.72 4.45
CA LYS A 19 -3.61 7.92 5.25
C LYS A 19 -5.07 8.35 5.19
N ASN A 20 -5.67 8.53 6.35
CA ASN A 20 -7.01 9.10 6.49
C ASN A 20 -7.00 10.13 7.62
N ILE A 21 -6.75 11.40 7.29
CA ILE A 21 -6.74 12.49 8.28
C ILE A 21 -8.19 12.91 8.55
N ASN A 22 -8.57 13.16 9.81
CA ASN A 22 -9.88 13.67 10.20
C ASN A 22 -11.08 12.82 9.70
N GLU A 23 -10.88 11.52 9.47
CA GLU A 23 -11.95 10.64 8.95
C GLU A 23 -12.59 11.20 7.66
N THR A 24 -11.75 11.83 6.83
CA THR A 24 -12.13 12.47 5.56
C THR A 24 -12.80 11.47 4.62
N LEU A 25 -12.30 10.24 4.60
CA LEU A 25 -12.98 9.09 4.02
C LEU A 25 -13.78 8.39 5.12
N THR A 26 -15.03 7.97 4.85
CA THR A 26 -15.68 7.74 3.54
C THR A 26 -16.39 8.97 2.96
N LEU A 27 -16.33 9.18 1.64
CA LEU A 27 -17.09 10.25 0.98
C LEU A 27 -18.59 9.91 0.99
N ASP A 28 -19.38 10.77 1.63
CA ASP A 28 -20.84 10.65 1.66
C ASP A 28 -21.43 11.28 0.39
N SER A 29 -21.97 10.45 -0.50
CA SER A 29 -22.59 10.86 -1.77
C SER A 29 -23.83 11.75 -1.57
N ALA A 30 -24.45 11.76 -0.38
CA ALA A 30 -25.53 12.70 -0.08
C ALA A 30 -25.01 14.14 0.17
N LYS A 31 -23.77 14.27 0.67
CA LYS A 31 -23.14 15.55 1.01
C LYS A 31 -22.31 16.12 -0.14
N PHE A 32 -21.58 15.27 -0.85
CA PHE A 32 -20.68 15.68 -1.93
C PHE A 32 -21.29 15.29 -3.28
N LYS A 33 -21.97 16.25 -3.92
CA LYS A 33 -22.67 15.99 -5.20
C LYS A 33 -21.80 16.27 -6.41
N ASN A 34 -20.92 17.26 -6.29
CA ASN A 34 -19.98 17.65 -7.33
C ASN A 34 -18.57 17.21 -6.94
N ILE A 35 -17.99 16.30 -7.71
CA ILE A 35 -16.70 15.68 -7.39
C ILE A 35 -15.72 16.00 -8.52
N ALA A 36 -14.60 16.62 -8.19
CA ALA A 36 -13.51 16.80 -9.13
C ALA A 36 -12.69 15.52 -9.19
N VAL A 37 -12.57 14.91 -10.37
CA VAL A 37 -11.74 13.72 -10.60
C VAL A 37 -10.58 14.14 -11.49
N ILE A 38 -9.38 14.14 -10.93
CA ILE A 38 -8.21 14.78 -11.52
C ILE A 38 -7.06 13.78 -11.64
N GLY A 39 -6.38 13.77 -12.79
CA GLY A 39 -5.09 13.09 -12.93
C GLY A 39 -5.00 12.15 -14.13
N PRO A 40 -3.78 11.71 -14.49
CA PRO A 40 -3.54 10.90 -15.69
C PRO A 40 -4.17 9.50 -15.61
N HIS A 41 -4.40 8.96 -14.40
CA HIS A 41 -5.05 7.66 -14.23
C HIS A 41 -6.58 7.72 -14.28
N ALA A 42 -7.17 8.90 -14.09
CA ALA A 42 -8.61 9.03 -13.91
C ALA A 42 -9.46 8.54 -15.09
N ASN A 43 -8.93 8.49 -16.31
CA ASN A 43 -9.62 7.91 -17.47
C ASN A 43 -8.70 6.99 -18.29
N SER A 44 -7.71 6.36 -17.63
CA SER A 44 -6.76 5.47 -18.30
C SER A 44 -7.29 4.05 -18.33
N THR A 45 -7.22 3.37 -19.48
CA THR A 45 -7.51 1.93 -19.60
C THR A 45 -6.24 1.09 -19.66
N ALA A 46 -5.16 1.66 -20.19
CA ALA A 46 -3.87 0.99 -20.33
C ALA A 46 -3.19 0.77 -18.97
N ALA A 47 -3.28 1.75 -18.06
CA ALA A 47 -2.70 1.64 -16.73
C ALA A 47 -3.40 0.58 -15.85
N MET A 48 -4.66 0.26 -16.13
CA MET A 48 -5.43 -0.68 -15.32
C MET A 48 -4.99 -2.14 -15.46
N VAL A 49 -4.40 -2.50 -16.61
CA VAL A 49 -4.21 -3.90 -16.97
C VAL A 49 -2.83 -4.43 -16.65
N GLY A 50 -1.88 -3.54 -16.34
CA GLY A 50 -0.47 -3.87 -16.21
C GLY A 50 0.08 -4.57 -17.45
N ASN A 51 1.16 -5.33 -17.26
CA ASN A 51 1.79 -6.14 -18.31
C ASN A 51 1.23 -7.59 -18.33
N TYR A 52 1.66 -8.40 -19.30
CA TYR A 52 1.23 -9.81 -19.45
C TYR A 52 -0.30 -10.03 -19.46
N ALA A 53 -1.02 -9.05 -20.01
CA ALA A 53 -2.47 -8.99 -20.01
C ALA A 53 -3.09 -9.44 -21.34
N GLY A 54 -4.05 -10.37 -21.30
CA GLY A 54 -5.04 -10.55 -22.39
C GLY A 54 -6.05 -9.39 -22.49
N VAL A 55 -6.86 -9.37 -23.54
CA VAL A 55 -7.90 -8.35 -23.75
C VAL A 55 -9.08 -8.56 -22.79
N PRO A 56 -9.38 -7.62 -21.87
CA PRO A 56 -10.54 -7.68 -21.00
C PRO A 56 -11.86 -7.58 -21.78
N CYS A 57 -12.94 -8.13 -21.22
CA CYS A 57 -14.27 -8.03 -21.82
C CYS A 57 -14.86 -6.61 -21.72
N ARG A 58 -14.47 -5.87 -20.69
CA ARG A 58 -14.91 -4.50 -20.42
C ARG A 58 -13.85 -3.77 -19.59
N TYR A 59 -13.80 -2.45 -19.74
CA TYR A 59 -13.09 -1.55 -18.84
C TYR A 59 -14.11 -0.70 -18.09
N VAL A 60 -13.82 -0.36 -16.85
CA VAL A 60 -14.53 0.63 -16.05
C VAL A 60 -13.47 1.51 -15.45
N THR A 61 -13.32 2.74 -15.95
CA THR A 61 -12.28 3.68 -15.49
C THR A 61 -12.61 4.22 -14.08
N PRO A 62 -11.68 4.88 -13.35
CA PRO A 62 -12.04 5.51 -12.08
C PRO A 62 -13.12 6.58 -12.29
N LEU A 63 -13.01 7.33 -13.41
CA LEU A 63 -14.02 8.29 -13.83
C LEU A 63 -15.39 7.63 -13.99
N ASP A 64 -15.49 6.49 -14.68
CA ASP A 64 -16.76 5.77 -14.85
C ASP A 64 -17.32 5.29 -13.50
N GLY A 65 -16.45 4.74 -12.63
CA GLY A 65 -16.81 4.26 -11.31
C GLY A 65 -17.37 5.37 -10.41
N ILE A 66 -16.66 6.49 -10.32
CA ILE A 66 -17.04 7.65 -9.49
C ILE A 66 -18.29 8.34 -10.04
N SER A 67 -18.46 8.38 -11.37
CA SER A 67 -19.64 8.97 -12.01
C SER A 67 -20.95 8.28 -11.63
N SER A 68 -20.89 7.05 -11.08
CA SER A 68 -22.07 6.36 -10.56
C SER A 68 -22.56 6.90 -9.20
N PHE A 69 -21.75 7.71 -8.51
CA PHE A 69 -22.03 8.24 -7.17
C PHE A 69 -22.36 9.73 -7.15
N GLY A 70 -22.06 10.49 -8.20
CA GLY A 70 -22.28 11.93 -8.24
C GLY A 70 -21.95 12.56 -9.60
N GLU A 71 -22.14 13.88 -9.70
CA GLU A 71 -21.74 14.66 -10.86
C GLU A 71 -20.22 14.89 -10.82
N VAL A 72 -19.54 14.55 -11.91
CA VAL A 72 -18.07 14.59 -11.97
C VAL A 72 -17.58 15.72 -12.87
N ILE A 73 -16.64 16.50 -12.35
CA ILE A 73 -15.83 17.44 -13.12
C ILE A 73 -14.47 16.79 -13.35
N TYR A 74 -14.25 16.30 -14.57
CA TYR A 74 -13.01 15.62 -14.94
C TYR A 74 -11.98 16.58 -15.54
N GLU A 75 -10.75 16.52 -15.04
CA GLU A 75 -9.60 17.21 -15.63
C GLU A 75 -8.37 16.30 -15.62
N MET A 76 -7.61 16.27 -16.69
CA MET A 76 -6.48 15.33 -16.78
C MET A 76 -5.31 15.74 -15.88
N GLY A 77 -5.09 17.05 -15.67
CA GLY A 77 -3.99 17.61 -14.86
C GLY A 77 -2.60 17.47 -15.49
N CYS A 78 -2.26 16.28 -16.00
CA CYS A 78 -1.05 15.93 -16.73
C CYS A 78 -1.42 15.28 -18.06
N GLY A 79 -0.88 15.74 -19.19
CA GLY A 79 -1.27 15.21 -20.52
C GLY A 79 -0.85 13.76 -20.78
N GLU A 80 0.16 13.28 -20.06
CA GLU A 80 0.70 11.92 -20.13
C GLU A 80 1.19 11.50 -18.74
N MET A 81 1.44 10.21 -18.55
CA MET A 81 1.90 9.66 -17.27
C MET A 81 3.26 10.23 -16.83
N THR A 82 4.17 10.46 -17.78
CA THR A 82 5.47 11.11 -17.53
C THR A 82 5.34 12.58 -17.10
N CYS A 83 4.15 13.18 -17.24
CA CYS A 83 3.79 14.55 -16.86
C CYS A 83 4.90 15.58 -17.13
N ARG A 84 5.26 15.76 -18.41
CA ARG A 84 6.42 16.58 -18.84
C ARG A 84 6.22 18.10 -18.76
N ASN A 85 4.97 18.56 -18.64
CA ASN A 85 4.64 19.99 -18.54
C ASN A 85 3.48 20.22 -17.56
N ASP A 86 3.30 21.48 -17.18
CA ASP A 86 2.31 21.95 -16.20
C ASP A 86 1.08 22.63 -16.84
N SER A 87 0.96 22.62 -18.17
CA SER A 87 -0.07 23.35 -18.92
C SER A 87 -1.51 23.01 -18.50
N LEU A 88 -1.73 21.78 -18.02
CA LEU A 88 -3.05 21.27 -17.63
C LEU A 88 -3.30 21.35 -16.10
N ILE A 89 -2.34 21.86 -15.32
CA ILE A 89 -2.50 22.01 -13.87
C ILE A 89 -3.50 23.13 -13.55
N LEU A 90 -3.48 24.25 -14.30
CA LEU A 90 -4.40 25.36 -14.07
C LEU A 90 -5.89 24.96 -14.24
N PRO A 91 -6.30 24.30 -15.34
CA PRO A 91 -7.66 23.75 -15.46
C PRO A 91 -8.04 22.82 -14.29
N ALA A 92 -7.13 21.91 -13.89
CA ALA A 92 -7.35 21.00 -12.77
C ALA A 92 -7.60 21.75 -11.45
N MET A 93 -6.83 22.81 -11.18
CA MET A 93 -7.06 23.67 -10.01
C MET A 93 -8.42 24.37 -10.06
N GLU A 94 -8.88 24.81 -11.24
CA GLU A 94 -10.20 25.44 -11.39
C GLU A 94 -11.35 24.45 -11.16
N ALA A 95 -11.20 23.20 -11.61
CA ALA A 95 -12.15 22.12 -11.33
C ALA A 95 -12.23 21.83 -9.82
N ALA A 96 -11.09 21.66 -9.16
CA ALA A 96 -11.02 21.40 -7.72
C ALA A 96 -11.63 22.52 -6.86
N LYS A 97 -11.54 23.79 -7.31
CA LYS A 97 -12.17 24.93 -6.63
C LYS A 97 -13.69 24.92 -6.70
N LYS A 98 -14.27 24.33 -7.75
CA LYS A 98 -15.72 24.29 -8.01
C LYS A 98 -16.40 23.08 -7.37
N ALA A 99 -15.65 22.00 -7.13
CA ALA A 99 -16.16 20.76 -6.58
C ALA A 99 -16.26 20.78 -5.04
N ASP A 100 -17.15 19.94 -4.50
CA ASP A 100 -17.33 19.75 -3.07
C ASP A 100 -16.29 18.78 -2.50
N ALA A 101 -15.80 17.84 -3.32
CA ALA A 101 -14.73 16.89 -3.01
C ALA A 101 -13.78 16.78 -4.20
N THR A 102 -12.52 16.43 -3.95
CA THR A 102 -11.51 16.27 -5.01
C THR A 102 -10.78 14.94 -4.86
N LEU A 103 -10.76 14.15 -5.93
CA LEU A 103 -10.09 12.87 -6.06
C LEU A 103 -8.93 13.03 -7.05
N LEU A 104 -7.70 12.80 -6.59
CA LEU A 104 -6.51 12.82 -7.43
C LEU A 104 -6.03 11.39 -7.69
N LEU A 105 -5.89 11.04 -8.97
CA LEU A 105 -5.45 9.71 -9.43
C LEU A 105 -4.11 9.86 -10.16
N VAL A 106 -3.04 9.58 -9.43
CA VAL A 106 -1.64 9.86 -9.77
C VAL A 106 -0.79 8.61 -9.48
N GLY A 107 0.39 8.49 -10.09
CA GLY A 107 1.18 7.27 -9.91
C GLY A 107 2.14 7.00 -11.06
N LEU A 108 2.22 5.73 -11.43
CA LEU A 108 3.08 5.17 -12.47
C LEU A 108 2.27 4.29 -13.42
N ASP A 109 2.81 4.03 -14.61
CA ASP A 109 2.30 3.03 -15.53
C ASP A 109 3.47 2.32 -16.25
N LEU A 110 3.15 1.50 -17.24
CA LEU A 110 4.14 0.78 -18.06
C LEU A 110 5.07 1.68 -18.89
N SER A 111 4.83 2.99 -18.97
CA SER A 111 5.79 3.92 -19.57
C SER A 111 6.96 4.25 -18.64
N ILE A 112 6.81 4.00 -17.33
CA ILE A 112 7.82 4.25 -16.30
C ILE A 112 8.43 2.96 -15.78
N GLU A 113 7.64 1.91 -15.55
CA GLU A 113 8.11 0.61 -15.09
C GLU A 113 7.55 -0.53 -15.95
N ALA A 114 8.41 -1.25 -16.65
CA ALA A 114 7.98 -2.34 -17.53
C ALA A 114 9.05 -3.42 -17.67
N GLU A 115 8.72 -4.48 -18.40
CA GLU A 115 9.70 -5.50 -18.74
C GLU A 115 10.86 -4.88 -19.52
N SER A 116 12.09 -5.12 -19.05
CA SER A 116 13.33 -4.52 -19.58
C SER A 116 13.42 -3.00 -19.40
N LEU A 117 12.57 -2.40 -18.57
CA LEU A 117 12.59 -0.98 -18.24
C LEU A 117 12.50 -0.83 -16.71
N ASP A 118 13.67 -0.84 -16.07
CA ASP A 118 13.80 -0.52 -14.66
C ASP A 118 13.69 1.00 -14.45
N ARG A 119 13.14 1.40 -13.31
CA ARG A 119 13.16 2.79 -12.87
C ARG A 119 14.54 3.19 -12.36
N GLU A 120 14.87 4.46 -12.56
CA GLU A 120 16.10 5.06 -12.01
C GLU A 120 15.86 5.71 -10.64
N ASP A 121 14.62 6.09 -10.32
CA ASP A 121 14.24 6.71 -9.07
C ASP A 121 12.87 6.22 -8.55
N LEU A 122 12.56 6.61 -7.31
CA LEU A 122 11.30 6.27 -6.62
C LEU A 122 10.33 7.45 -6.49
N LEU A 123 10.59 8.56 -7.19
CA LEU A 123 9.75 9.74 -7.14
C LEU A 123 8.58 9.61 -8.13
N LEU A 124 7.56 10.43 -7.90
CA LEU A 124 6.51 10.63 -8.88
C LEU A 124 7.07 11.31 -10.13
N PRO A 125 6.63 10.89 -11.34
CA PRO A 125 7.23 11.37 -12.57
C PRO A 125 6.77 12.80 -12.89
N GLY A 126 7.72 13.61 -13.37
CA GLY A 126 7.49 14.95 -13.88
C GLY A 126 6.79 15.88 -12.90
N TYR A 127 5.75 16.58 -13.37
CA TYR A 127 5.02 17.59 -12.60
C TYR A 127 3.88 17.03 -11.73
N GLN A 128 3.74 15.70 -11.56
CA GLN A 128 2.66 15.13 -10.75
C GLN A 128 2.71 15.61 -9.28
N THR A 129 3.90 15.71 -8.68
CA THR A 129 4.06 16.26 -7.32
C THR A 129 3.59 17.72 -7.24
N GLN A 130 3.85 18.52 -8.28
CA GLN A 130 3.39 19.90 -8.34
C GLN A 130 1.87 19.98 -8.52
N LEU A 131 1.29 19.13 -9.36
CA LEU A 131 -0.16 19.00 -9.52
C LEU A 131 -0.83 18.70 -8.18
N ILE A 132 -0.35 17.70 -7.43
CA ILE A 132 -0.89 17.34 -6.11
C ILE A 132 -0.82 18.53 -5.16
N ASN A 133 0.35 19.17 -5.05
CA ASN A 133 0.53 20.29 -4.13
C ASN A 133 -0.37 21.49 -4.48
N GLN A 134 -0.47 21.85 -5.76
CA GLN A 134 -1.26 23.01 -6.18
C GLN A 134 -2.77 22.76 -6.08
N VAL A 135 -3.24 21.56 -6.46
CA VAL A 135 -4.64 21.19 -6.31
C VAL A 135 -5.02 21.08 -4.83
N ALA A 136 -4.15 20.51 -3.99
CA ALA A 136 -4.39 20.42 -2.55
C ALA A 136 -4.52 21.78 -1.87
N GLN A 137 -3.81 22.81 -2.34
CA GLN A 137 -3.92 24.17 -1.80
C GLN A 137 -5.25 24.85 -2.12
N VAL A 138 -5.92 24.47 -3.21
CA VAL A 138 -7.13 25.16 -3.69
C VAL A 138 -8.42 24.40 -3.45
N SER A 139 -8.31 23.11 -3.12
CA SER A 139 -9.44 22.23 -2.85
C SER A 139 -10.18 22.70 -1.58
N ARG A 140 -11.50 22.83 -1.67
CA ARG A 140 -12.35 23.32 -0.56
C ARG A 140 -12.75 22.24 0.44
N GLY A 141 -12.78 20.99 -0.01
CA GLY A 141 -13.34 19.87 0.72
C GLY A 141 -12.36 18.72 0.93
N PRO A 142 -12.86 17.52 1.27
CA PRO A 142 -12.04 16.34 1.44
C PRO A 142 -11.21 16.07 0.19
N LEU A 143 -9.91 15.86 0.38
CA LEU A 143 -8.97 15.52 -0.68
C LEU A 143 -8.43 14.12 -0.42
N SER A 144 -8.72 13.21 -1.35
CA SER A 144 -8.13 11.88 -1.38
C SER A 144 -7.27 11.78 -2.63
N TYR A 145 -6.02 11.34 -2.45
CA TYR A 145 -5.16 10.98 -3.55
C TYR A 145 -4.92 9.47 -3.47
N GLU A 146 -5.14 8.80 -4.59
CA GLU A 146 -4.69 7.43 -4.78
C GLU A 146 -3.33 7.50 -5.46
N LEU A 147 -2.35 6.86 -4.83
CA LEU A 147 -0.98 6.76 -5.30
C LEU A 147 -0.68 5.26 -5.37
N ASP A 148 -0.34 4.80 -6.56
CA ASP A 148 -0.29 3.39 -7.02
C ASP A 148 -1.67 2.75 -7.23
N ILE A 149 -2.10 2.74 -8.50
CA ILE A 149 -3.00 1.69 -8.98
C ILE A 149 -2.12 0.44 -9.09
N LEU A 150 -2.16 -0.41 -8.07
CA LEU A 150 -1.58 -1.75 -8.18
C LEU A 150 -2.27 -2.48 -9.33
N ASP A 151 -1.53 -2.63 -10.43
CA ASP A 151 -1.80 -3.38 -11.68
C ASP A 151 -2.72 -4.59 -11.50
N LYS A 152 -4.04 -4.37 -11.47
CA LYS A 152 -5.00 -5.45 -11.64
C LYS A 152 -6.18 -4.98 -12.50
N LYS A 153 -6.50 -5.83 -13.46
CA LYS A 153 -7.68 -5.71 -14.31
C LYS A 153 -8.93 -5.59 -13.45
N GLU A 154 -9.74 -4.57 -13.76
CA GLU A 154 -11.07 -4.31 -13.18
C GLU A 154 -11.06 -3.71 -11.75
N VAL A 155 -9.96 -3.07 -11.35
CA VAL A 155 -9.74 -2.51 -10.00
C VAL A 155 -10.63 -1.34 -9.58
N GLU A 156 -11.21 -0.62 -10.53
CA GLU A 156 -11.64 0.76 -10.23
C GLU A 156 -13.11 0.88 -9.79
N LEU A 157 -13.92 -0.17 -9.99
CA LEU A 157 -15.17 -0.33 -9.24
C LEU A 157 -14.89 -0.49 -7.75
N GLY A 158 -13.86 -1.27 -7.40
CA GLY A 158 -13.44 -1.48 -6.02
C GLY A 158 -12.93 -0.19 -5.38
N PHE A 159 -12.15 0.61 -6.12
CA PHE A 159 -11.70 1.93 -5.65
C PHE A 159 -12.88 2.85 -5.29
N ALA A 160 -13.84 3.00 -6.20
CA ALA A 160 -15.01 3.84 -5.92
C ALA A 160 -15.81 3.31 -4.72
N ASP A 161 -16.03 2.00 -4.63
CA ASP A 161 -16.74 1.40 -3.49
C ASP A 161 -15.99 1.60 -2.15
N VAL A 162 -14.66 1.58 -2.13
CA VAL A 162 -13.83 1.90 -0.95
C VAL A 162 -13.95 3.38 -0.58
N VAL A 163 -13.83 4.30 -1.54
CA VAL A 163 -13.89 5.75 -1.30
C VAL A 163 -15.26 6.17 -0.76
N PHE A 164 -16.34 5.62 -1.30
CA PHE A 164 -17.71 5.90 -0.86
C PHE A 164 -18.20 5.00 0.29
N GLY A 165 -17.32 4.17 0.86
CA GLY A 165 -17.61 3.43 2.10
C GLY A 165 -18.53 2.23 1.97
N LYS A 166 -18.73 1.70 0.77
CA LYS A 166 -19.38 0.39 0.59
C LYS A 166 -18.46 -0.75 1.00
N TYR A 167 -17.14 -0.54 0.92
CA TYR A 167 -16.13 -1.51 1.32
C TYR A 167 -15.15 -0.89 2.33
N ASN A 168 -14.75 -1.68 3.33
CA ASN A 168 -13.73 -1.29 4.29
C ASN A 168 -12.36 -1.76 3.80
N PRO A 169 -11.38 -0.89 3.52
CA PRO A 169 -10.07 -1.32 3.04
C PRO A 169 -9.34 -2.07 4.16
N GLU A 170 -8.85 -3.26 3.84
CA GLU A 170 -8.08 -4.12 4.74
C GLU A 170 -6.75 -4.59 4.12
N GLY A 171 -6.44 -4.11 2.91
CA GLY A 171 -5.19 -4.38 2.24
C GLY A 171 -3.99 -3.89 3.05
N ARG A 172 -2.87 -4.61 2.93
CA ARG A 172 -1.60 -4.27 3.55
C ARG A 172 -0.49 -4.26 2.51
N LEU A 173 0.46 -3.34 2.66
CA LEU A 173 1.59 -3.22 1.74
C LEU A 173 2.43 -4.52 1.71
N PRO A 174 2.59 -5.15 0.53
CA PRO A 174 3.44 -6.32 0.37
C PRO A 174 4.93 -5.97 0.19
N LEU A 175 5.26 -4.67 0.14
CA LEU A 175 6.61 -4.14 -0.06
C LEU A 175 6.84 -2.91 0.83
N ILE A 176 8.09 -2.45 0.93
CA ILE A 176 8.40 -1.20 1.61
C ILE A 176 8.34 -0.06 0.61
N TRP A 177 7.74 1.06 1.00
CA TRP A 177 7.95 2.33 0.32
C TRP A 177 9.18 3.00 0.91
N TYR A 178 10.31 2.83 0.23
CA TYR A 178 11.56 3.46 0.61
C TYR A 178 11.52 4.96 0.34
N GLU A 179 12.33 5.72 1.07
CA GLU A 179 12.67 7.08 0.64
C GLU A 179 13.47 7.04 -0.66
N SER A 180 13.35 8.08 -1.49
CA SER A 180 14.01 8.13 -2.80
C SER A 180 15.54 7.97 -2.68
N SER A 181 16.14 8.47 -1.60
CA SER A 181 17.58 8.36 -1.32
C SER A 181 18.10 6.92 -1.26
N TYR A 182 17.23 5.93 -1.05
CA TYR A 182 17.62 4.53 -0.95
C TYR A 182 18.26 3.99 -2.24
N VAL A 183 17.84 4.46 -3.42
CA VAL A 183 18.42 4.00 -4.70
C VAL A 183 19.88 4.40 -4.86
N ASP A 184 20.30 5.48 -4.18
CA ASP A 184 21.68 5.98 -4.18
C ASP A 184 22.58 5.30 -3.14
N MET A 185 21.99 4.56 -2.18
CA MET A 185 22.74 3.92 -1.09
C MET A 185 23.46 2.64 -1.50
N LEU A 186 23.00 1.98 -2.57
CA LEU A 186 23.63 0.76 -3.08
C LEU A 186 23.32 0.54 -4.57
N PRO A 187 24.19 -0.13 -5.32
CA PRO A 187 23.89 -0.54 -6.69
C PRO A 187 22.70 -1.51 -6.71
N MET A 188 21.70 -1.26 -7.57
CA MET A 188 20.54 -2.15 -7.68
C MET A 188 20.90 -3.57 -8.16
N THR A 189 22.05 -3.73 -8.81
CA THR A 189 22.64 -5.03 -9.20
C THR A 189 23.26 -5.82 -8.04
N SER A 190 23.43 -5.20 -6.87
CA SER A 190 24.01 -5.84 -5.68
C SER A 190 23.00 -6.76 -4.98
N MET A 191 23.25 -8.06 -4.98
CA MET A 191 22.33 -9.08 -4.44
C MET A 191 22.40 -9.41 -2.93
N PRO A 192 23.41 -8.99 -2.13
CA PRO A 192 23.36 -9.16 -0.68
C PRO A 192 22.10 -8.52 -0.07
N LEU A 193 21.29 -9.33 0.62
CA LEU A 193 20.10 -8.85 1.32
C LEU A 193 20.42 -8.25 2.70
N ARG A 194 21.45 -8.79 3.36
CA ARG A 194 21.92 -8.29 4.66
C ARG A 194 22.71 -7.00 4.48
N PRO A 195 22.74 -6.12 5.50
CA PRO A 195 23.63 -4.96 5.47
C PRO A 195 25.08 -5.41 5.31
N VAL A 196 25.86 -4.60 4.61
CA VAL A 196 27.29 -4.84 4.35
C VAL A 196 28.08 -3.60 4.75
N ASP A 197 28.61 -3.62 5.97
CA ASP A 197 29.28 -2.47 6.59
C ASP A 197 30.47 -1.96 5.78
N SER A 198 31.22 -2.85 5.12
CA SER A 198 32.39 -2.48 4.32
C SER A 198 32.06 -1.57 3.12
N PHE A 199 30.83 -1.64 2.61
CA PHE A 199 30.33 -0.81 1.52
C PHE A 199 29.27 0.19 1.96
N GLY A 200 28.89 0.20 3.24
CA GLY A 200 27.80 1.03 3.76
C GLY A 200 26.41 0.62 3.28
N TYR A 201 26.22 -0.63 2.80
CA TYR A 201 24.92 -1.06 2.31
C TYR A 201 23.95 -1.28 3.48
N PRO A 202 22.76 -0.63 3.49
CA PRO A 202 21.84 -0.62 4.63
C PRO A 202 21.01 -1.90 4.79
N GLY A 203 21.21 -2.90 3.93
CA GLY A 203 20.34 -4.07 3.83
C GLY A 203 19.10 -3.81 2.99
N ARG A 204 18.47 -4.88 2.51
CA ARG A 204 17.29 -4.84 1.63
C ARG A 204 16.12 -5.52 2.32
N THR A 205 14.90 -5.13 1.95
CA THR A 205 13.62 -5.68 2.44
C THR A 205 13.35 -5.38 3.91
N TYR A 206 12.10 -5.58 4.34
CA TYR A 206 11.67 -5.34 5.72
C TYR A 206 12.42 -6.17 6.76
N LYS A 207 13.06 -7.26 6.33
CA LYS A 207 13.79 -8.15 7.22
C LYS A 207 15.17 -7.60 7.62
N PHE A 208 15.80 -6.81 6.76
CA PHE A 208 17.20 -6.40 6.95
C PHE A 208 17.42 -4.90 6.86
N TYR A 209 16.53 -4.16 6.22
CA TYR A 209 16.59 -2.70 6.18
C TYR A 209 16.05 -2.13 7.49
N ASN A 210 16.87 -1.34 8.18
CA ASN A 210 16.53 -0.68 9.45
C ASN A 210 16.57 0.86 9.33
N GLY A 211 16.54 1.39 8.11
CA GLY A 211 16.52 2.83 7.85
C GLY A 211 15.10 3.41 7.83
N ALA A 212 15.00 4.69 7.49
CA ALA A 212 13.72 5.38 7.35
C ALA A 212 12.93 4.86 6.14
N THR A 213 11.61 4.78 6.30
CA THR A 213 10.65 4.35 5.27
C THR A 213 9.49 5.32 5.22
N VAL A 214 8.94 5.59 4.03
CA VAL A 214 7.69 6.37 3.88
C VAL A 214 6.52 5.58 4.44
N TYR A 215 6.38 4.32 4.01
CA TYR A 215 5.46 3.35 4.60
C TYR A 215 6.16 1.98 4.74
N PRO A 216 6.09 1.33 5.92
CA PRO A 216 6.73 0.05 6.14
C PRO A 216 5.91 -1.11 5.52
N PHE A 217 6.56 -2.27 5.38
CA PHE A 217 5.89 -3.50 4.99
C PHE A 217 4.77 -3.87 5.98
N GLY A 218 3.64 -4.35 5.47
CA GLY A 218 2.47 -4.73 6.27
C GLY A 218 1.62 -3.55 6.75
N TYR A 219 1.99 -2.32 6.39
CA TYR A 219 1.22 -1.13 6.72
C TYR A 219 -0.06 -1.03 5.89
N GLY A 220 -1.13 -0.60 6.54
CA GLY A 220 -2.46 -0.41 5.96
C GLY A 220 -3.44 -0.02 7.06
N LEU A 221 -4.22 1.02 6.80
CA LEU A 221 -5.28 1.51 7.69
C LEU A 221 -6.62 0.87 7.30
N SER A 222 -7.58 0.98 8.22
CA SER A 222 -8.97 0.56 8.03
C SER A 222 -9.89 1.70 8.46
N TYR A 223 -11.16 1.66 8.08
CA TYR A 223 -12.16 2.63 8.55
C TYR A 223 -12.65 2.33 9.98
N THR A 224 -12.21 1.23 10.58
CA THR A 224 -12.53 0.88 11.96
C THR A 224 -11.28 0.62 12.79
N GLU A 225 -11.44 0.66 14.11
CA GLU A 225 -10.39 0.35 15.08
C GLU A 225 -10.55 -1.08 15.58
N PHE A 226 -9.42 -1.79 15.71
CA PHE A 226 -9.40 -3.17 16.17
C PHE A 226 -8.74 -3.24 17.56
N GLY A 227 -9.46 -3.77 18.55
CA GLY A 227 -8.92 -4.13 19.85
C GLY A 227 -8.36 -5.54 19.82
N ASN A 228 -7.05 -5.70 19.91
CA ASN A 228 -6.40 -7.01 19.97
C ASN A 228 -5.97 -7.31 21.41
N GLU A 229 -6.55 -8.34 22.01
CA GLU A 229 -6.11 -8.86 23.30
C GLU A 229 -5.40 -10.20 23.09
N LEU A 230 -4.13 -10.26 23.50
CA LEU A 230 -3.40 -11.52 23.58
C LEU A 230 -3.88 -12.27 24.82
N SER A 231 -4.79 -13.22 24.63
CA SER A 231 -5.04 -14.21 25.66
C SER A 231 -3.82 -15.13 25.71
N SER A 232 -2.98 -14.98 26.72
CA SER A 232 -1.98 -15.99 27.02
C SER A 232 -2.73 -17.30 27.23
N PRO A 233 -2.44 -18.39 26.49
CA PRO A 233 -2.88 -19.69 26.96
C PRO A 233 -2.33 -19.82 28.38
N ALA A 234 -3.18 -20.23 29.35
CA ALA A 234 -2.70 -20.58 30.69
C ALA A 234 -1.48 -21.47 30.51
N GLU A 235 -0.34 -21.08 31.12
CA GLU A 235 0.97 -21.72 30.95
C GLU A 235 0.79 -23.23 30.69
N ALA A 236 1.00 -23.64 29.44
CA ALA A 236 0.81 -25.02 29.04
C ALA A 236 2.03 -25.80 29.54
N TYR A 237 1.99 -26.24 30.79
CA TYR A 237 2.96 -27.18 31.33
C TYR A 237 2.71 -28.54 30.68
N LEU A 238 3.68 -29.02 29.89
CA LEU A 238 3.73 -30.42 29.52
C LEU A 238 4.42 -31.16 30.67
N GLU A 239 3.67 -31.92 31.48
CA GLU A 239 4.28 -32.83 32.44
C GLU A 239 4.92 -34.01 31.69
N ILE A 240 6.23 -33.91 31.46
CA ILE A 240 7.01 -35.02 30.93
C ILE A 240 7.29 -35.98 32.09
N LYS A 241 6.65 -37.15 32.09
CA LYS A 241 6.94 -38.22 33.05
C LYS A 241 8.20 -38.96 32.62
N LEU A 242 9.32 -38.65 33.26
CA LEU A 242 10.58 -39.31 32.97
C LEU A 242 10.56 -40.79 33.40
N ASN A 243 10.92 -41.72 32.51
CA ASN A 243 11.10 -43.12 32.87
C ASN A 243 12.40 -43.35 33.63
N LYS A 244 12.54 -44.51 34.29
CA LYS A 244 13.75 -44.90 35.06
C LYS A 244 15.07 -44.86 34.25
N HIS A 245 14.98 -44.87 32.92
CA HIS A 245 16.15 -44.89 32.03
C HIS A 245 16.52 -43.50 31.49
N GLU A 246 15.69 -42.49 31.72
CA GLU A 246 15.95 -41.11 31.27
C GLU A 246 16.84 -40.42 32.31
N GLN A 247 18.00 -39.94 31.88
CA GLN A 247 18.98 -39.34 32.76
C GLN A 247 18.81 -37.84 32.77
N CYS A 248 18.63 -37.29 33.96
CA CYS A 248 18.62 -35.86 34.10
C CYS A 248 20.03 -35.29 34.07
N HIS A 249 20.24 -34.24 33.28
CA HIS A 249 21.52 -33.54 33.20
C HIS A 249 21.47 -32.20 33.91
N ASP A 250 22.44 -31.96 34.80
CA ASP A 250 22.64 -30.66 35.43
C ASP A 250 23.24 -29.67 34.44
N LEU A 251 22.68 -28.46 34.39
CA LEU A 251 23.26 -27.35 33.63
C LEU A 251 24.22 -26.55 34.51
N ASN A 252 25.34 -26.14 33.92
CA ASN A 252 26.27 -25.23 34.59
C ASN A 252 25.68 -23.82 34.61
N HIS A 253 25.16 -23.42 35.77
CA HIS A 253 24.67 -22.07 36.00
C HIS A 253 25.81 -21.13 36.40
N THR A 254 25.85 -19.95 35.78
CA THR A 254 26.82 -18.88 36.07
C THR A 254 26.42 -17.98 37.24
N SER A 255 25.25 -18.22 37.86
CA SER A 255 24.74 -17.46 39.00
C SER A 255 24.16 -18.36 40.09
N GLU A 256 24.24 -17.91 41.35
CA GLU A 256 23.72 -18.60 42.55
C GLU A 256 22.19 -18.44 42.69
N GLY A 257 21.45 -18.65 41.61
CA GLY A 257 19.99 -18.67 41.61
C GLY A 257 19.39 -20.01 42.04
N TYR A 258 18.07 -20.04 42.20
CA TYR A 258 17.30 -21.26 42.43
C TYR A 258 17.57 -22.30 41.34
N ARG A 259 18.12 -23.46 41.71
CA ARG A 259 18.32 -24.60 40.80
C ARG A 259 17.05 -25.42 40.70
N GLN A 260 16.54 -25.54 39.48
CA GLN A 260 15.43 -26.44 39.19
C GLN A 260 15.86 -27.90 39.38
N SER A 261 14.98 -28.72 39.94
CA SER A 261 15.17 -30.17 39.99
C SER A 261 14.97 -30.70 38.58
N CYS A 262 16.08 -31.05 37.93
CA CYS A 262 16.18 -31.53 36.56
C CYS A 262 16.05 -30.48 35.44
N PRO A 263 17.12 -29.71 35.17
CA PRO A 263 17.06 -28.59 34.23
C PRO A 263 17.15 -28.98 32.74
N ALA A 264 17.60 -30.20 32.41
CA ALA A 264 17.71 -30.65 31.03
C ALA A 264 17.53 -32.17 30.88
N VAL A 265 16.85 -32.56 29.79
CA VAL A 265 16.72 -33.92 29.26
C VAL A 265 16.97 -33.80 27.74
N PHE A 266 17.74 -34.72 27.14
CA PHE A 266 17.95 -34.67 25.69
C PHE A 266 16.67 -35.04 24.96
N VAL A 267 16.41 -34.39 23.82
CA VAL A 267 15.22 -34.70 22.99
C VAL A 267 15.26 -36.16 22.51
N ASP A 268 16.45 -36.74 22.38
CA ASP A 268 16.66 -38.14 22.01
C ASP A 268 16.33 -39.13 23.15
N ASP A 269 16.16 -38.64 24.39
CA ASP A 269 15.76 -39.44 25.56
C ASP A 269 14.21 -39.49 25.75
N LEU A 270 13.44 -38.73 24.95
CA LEU A 270 11.96 -38.70 24.94
C LEU A 270 11.37 -39.76 23.99
#